data_AF-W6WN27-F1
#
_entry.id   AF-W6WN27-F1
#
_cell.length_a   1.000
_cell.length_b   1.000
_cell.length_c   1.000
_cell.angle_alpha   90.00
_cell.angle_beta   90.00
_cell.angle_gamma   90.00
#
_symmetry.space_group_name_H-M   'P 1'
#
loop_
_entity.id
_entity.type
_entity.pdbx_description
1 polymer ?
#
loop_
_entity_poly.entity_id
_entity_poly.type
_entity_poly.pdbx_seq_one_letter_code
_entity_poly.pdbx_strand_id
1 'polypeptide(L)'
;MSQNKLVLRPLIGLMSNQPPEEVERHVVLEIEKHRRLRDEAVVLESQMGAAAGTEELQQTSRSYVSAMIALHAQQTVVSTLLDILGYLPAMPSKPH
;
A
#
# COMPACT_ATOMS: atom_id res chain seq x y z
N MET A 1 -13.67 14.90 15.52
CA MET A 1 -14.11 13.54 15.14
C MET A 1 -12.85 12.70 15.01
N SER A 2 -12.50 11.88 16.00
CA SER A 2 -11.38 10.95 15.85
C SER A 2 -11.76 9.98 14.73
N GLN A 3 -11.11 10.10 13.57
CA GLN A 3 -11.20 9.06 12.55
C GLN A 3 -10.65 7.79 13.20
N ASN A 4 -11.53 6.81 13.40
CA ASN A 4 -11.14 5.54 13.99
C ASN A 4 -10.21 4.85 12.98
N LYS A 5 -8.90 4.99 13.18
CA LYS A 5 -7.90 4.39 12.32
C LYS A 5 -8.11 2.87 12.35
N LEU A 6 -8.25 2.27 11.17
CA LEU A 6 -8.31 0.81 11.07
C LEU A 6 -6.93 0.26 11.43
N VAL A 7 -6.87 -0.56 12.48
CA VAL A 7 -5.65 -1.19 12.97
C VAL A 7 -5.77 -2.70 12.82
N LEU A 8 -4.79 -3.32 12.17
CA LEU A 8 -4.75 -4.77 12.00
C LEU A 8 -4.12 -5.43 13.24
N ARG A 9 -4.96 -5.75 14.23
CA ARG A 9 -4.53 -6.46 15.46
C ARG A 9 -3.66 -7.70 15.22
N PRO A 10 -3.87 -8.53 14.18
CA PRO A 10 -2.99 -9.65 13.89
C PRO A 10 -1.53 -9.24 13.65
N LEU A 11 -1.28 -8.08 13.01
CA LEU A 11 0.08 -7.58 12.81
C LEU A 11 0.76 -7.21 14.12
N ILE A 12 0.01 -6.66 15.08
CA ILE A 12 0.55 -6.39 16.43
C ILE A 12 1.06 -7.68 17.05
N GLY A 13 0.25 -8.75 17.02
CA GLY A 13 0.64 -10.06 17.54
C GLY A 13 1.88 -10.64 16.85
N LEU A 14 1.94 -10.55 15.51
CA LEU A 14 3.09 -11.05 14.73
C LEU A 14 4.38 -10.28 15.01
N MET A 15 4.30 -8.96 15.21
CA MET A 15 5.47 -8.09 15.40
C MET A 15 5.94 -8.02 16.86
N SER A 16 5.09 -8.36 17.83
CA SER A 16 5.38 -8.20 19.28
C SER A 16 6.62 -8.95 19.77
N ASN A 17 7.04 -10.02 19.07
CA ASN A 17 8.19 -10.85 19.43
C ASN A 17 9.38 -10.68 18.47
N GLN A 18 9.33 -9.72 17.56
CA GLN A 18 10.39 -9.49 16.58
C GLN A 18 11.39 -8.46 17.10
N PRO A 19 12.69 -8.59 16.76
CA PRO A 19 13.66 -7.51 16.97
C PRO A 19 13.23 -6.23 16.26
N PRO A 20 13.50 -5.03 16.82
CA PRO A 20 13.12 -3.75 16.20
C PRO A 20 13.63 -3.59 14.76
N GLU A 21 14.85 -4.06 14.46
CA GLU A 21 15.45 -4.02 13.13
C GLU A 21 14.66 -4.87 12.12
N GLU A 22 14.11 -6.01 12.52
CA GLU A 22 13.26 -6.84 11.66
C GLU A 22 11.90 -6.17 11.44
N VAL A 23 11.31 -5.55 12.47
CA VAL A 23 10.06 -4.77 12.30
C VAL A 23 10.28 -3.63 11.31
N GLU A 24 11.38 -2.89 11.45
CA GLU A 24 11.75 -1.80 10.54
C GLU A 24 11.91 -2.31 9.10
N ARG A 25 12.61 -3.43 8.90
CA ARG A 25 12.76 -4.06 7.58
C ARG A 25 11.42 -4.40 6.93
N HIS A 26 10.48 -4.96 7.68
CA HIS A 26 9.13 -5.23 7.16
C HIS A 26 8.40 -3.93 6.79
N VAL A 27 8.51 -2.90 7.64
CA VAL A 27 7.90 -1.58 7.36
C VAL A 27 8.42 -1.01 6.05
N VAL A 28 9.74 -1.03 5.82
CA VAL A 28 10.35 -0.55 4.56
C VAL A 28 9.80 -1.31 3.36
N LEU A 29 9.81 -2.65 3.40
CA LEU A 29 9.30 -3.50 2.31
C LEU A 29 7.83 -3.23 2.00
N GLU A 30 6.99 -3.09 3.03
CA GLU A 30 5.56 -2.85 2.86
C GLU A 30 5.26 -1.42 2.36
N ILE A 31 6.09 -0.42 2.70
CA ILE A 31 6.04 0.92 2.10
C ILE A 31 6.41 0.86 0.61
N GLU A 32 7.45 0.13 0.23
CA GLU A 32 7.84 -0.04 -1.17
C GLU A 32 6.75 -0.75 -1.98
N LYS A 33 6.14 -1.78 -1.41
CA LYS A 33 4.97 -2.45 -2.00
C LYS A 33 3.81 -1.49 -2.17
N HIS A 34 3.49 -0.68 -1.16
CA HIS A 34 2.44 0.34 -1.27
C HIS A 34 2.73 1.35 -2.41
N ARG A 35 3.97 1.81 -2.54
CA ARG A 35 4.39 2.70 -3.64
C ARG A 35 4.19 2.05 -5.02
N ARG A 36 4.57 0.77 -5.17
CA ARG A 36 4.35 0.03 -6.43
C ARG A 36 2.87 -0.10 -6.79
N LEU A 37 2.02 -0.48 -5.83
CA LEU A 37 0.57 -0.56 -6.06
C LEU A 37 -0.03 0.79 -6.47
N ARG A 38 0.47 1.88 -5.90
CA ARG A 38 0.03 3.23 -6.28
C ARG A 38 0.46 3.55 -7.70
N ASP A 39 1.72 3.28 -8.05
CA ASP A 39 2.25 3.54 -9.38
C ASP A 39 1.48 2.71 -10.44
N GLU A 40 1.11 1.46 -10.15
CA GLU A 40 0.22 0.62 -10.98
C GLU A 40 -1.19 1.22 -11.13
N ALA A 41 -1.80 1.69 -10.05
CA ALA A 41 -3.11 2.31 -10.09
C ALA A 41 -3.13 3.58 -10.95
N VAL A 42 -2.07 4.40 -10.89
CA VAL A 42 -1.91 5.60 -11.73
C VAL A 42 -1.81 5.23 -13.21
N VAL A 43 -1.08 4.17 -13.55
CA VAL A 43 -1.02 3.68 -14.94
C VAL A 43 -2.40 3.26 -15.43
N LEU A 44 -3.15 2.50 -14.62
CA LEU A 44 -4.51 2.07 -14.97
C LEU A 44 -5.49 3.25 -15.11
N GLU A 45 -5.39 4.25 -14.24
CA GLU A 45 -6.17 5.48 -14.34
C GLU A 45 -5.90 6.21 -15.67
N SER A 46 -4.61 6.32 -16.06
CA SER A 46 -4.24 6.93 -17.35
C SER A 46 -4.78 6.15 -18.55
N GLN A 47 -4.78 4.81 -18.49
CA GLN A 47 -5.32 3.95 -19.54
C GLN A 47 -6.84 4.08 -19.67
N MET A 48 -7.57 4.28 -18.56
CA MET A 48 -9.01 4.54 -18.62
C MET A 48 -9.32 5.82 -19.39
N GLY A 49 -8.50 6.86 -19.24
CA GLY A 49 -8.64 8.12 -19.99
C GLY A 49 -8.32 7.99 -21.48
N ALA A 50 -7.52 7.00 -21.86
CA ALA A 50 -7.10 6.75 -23.25
C ALA A 50 -7.92 5.67 -23.98
N ALA A 51 -8.80 4.95 -23.28
CA ALA A 51 -9.56 3.84 -23.85
C ALA A 51 -10.48 4.32 -25.00
N ALA A 52 -10.41 3.66 -26.15
CA ALA A 52 -11.15 4.06 -27.35
C ALA A 52 -12.50 3.33 -27.51
N GLY A 53 -12.70 2.24 -26.77
CA GLY A 53 -13.90 1.38 -26.87
C GLY A 53 -14.52 1.05 -25.51
N THR A 54 -15.83 0.76 -25.53
CA THR A 54 -16.62 0.47 -24.33
C THR A 54 -16.14 -0.77 -23.58
N GLU A 55 -15.72 -1.82 -24.29
CA GLU A 55 -15.22 -3.06 -23.67
C GLU A 55 -13.86 -2.86 -22.99
N GLU A 56 -12.93 -2.18 -23.67
CA GLU A 56 -11.62 -1.83 -23.13
C GLU A 56 -11.77 -0.94 -21.89
N LEU A 57 -12.63 0.08 -21.95
CA LEU A 57 -12.92 0.95 -20.81
C LEU A 57 -13.48 0.16 -19.61
N GLN A 58 -14.41 -0.78 -19.85
CA GLN A 58 -14.96 -1.61 -18.78
C GLN A 58 -13.90 -2.51 -18.14
N GLN A 59 -13.03 -3.12 -18.96
CA GLN A 59 -11.97 -3.98 -18.45
C GLN A 59 -10.95 -3.18 -17.65
N THR A 60 -10.49 -2.05 -18.16
CA THR A 60 -9.52 -1.18 -17.46
C THR A 60 -10.12 -0.61 -16.19
N SER A 61 -11.40 -0.25 -16.18
CA SER A 61 -12.13 0.18 -14.98
C SER A 61 -12.16 -0.90 -13.89
N ARG A 62 -12.44 -2.17 -14.25
CA ARG A 62 -12.40 -3.28 -13.29
C ARG A 62 -11.00 -3.48 -12.72
N SER A 63 -9.98 -3.43 -13.57
CA SER A 63 -8.57 -3.53 -13.15
C SER A 63 -8.18 -2.39 -12.22
N TYR A 64 -8.57 -1.16 -12.53
CA TYR A 64 -8.33 0.01 -11.71
C TYR A 64 -8.98 -0.11 -10.32
N VAL A 65 -10.25 -0.52 -10.26
CA VAL A 65 -10.95 -0.75 -8.98
C VAL A 65 -10.23 -1.82 -8.15
N SER A 66 -9.79 -2.92 -8.77
CA SER A 66 -9.04 -3.96 -8.08
C SER A 66 -7.71 -3.44 -7.53
N ALA A 67 -6.97 -2.64 -8.31
CA ALA A 67 -5.73 -2.01 -7.88
C ALA A 67 -5.95 -1.04 -6.71
N MET A 68 -7.03 -0.24 -6.74
CA MET A 68 -7.38 0.68 -5.65
C MET A 68 -7.76 -0.06 -4.36
N ILE A 69 -8.49 -1.18 -4.45
CA ILE A 69 -8.77 -2.03 -3.29
C ILE A 69 -7.47 -2.55 -2.68
N ALA A 70 -6.57 -3.09 -3.50
CA ALA A 70 -5.27 -3.57 -3.04
C ALA A 70 -4.43 -2.46 -2.40
N LEU A 71 -4.40 -1.27 -3.01
CA LEU A 71 -3.69 -0.09 -2.52
C LEU A 71 -4.17 0.33 -1.12
N HIS A 72 -5.49 0.41 -0.91
CA HIS A 72 -6.07 0.82 0.37
C HIS A 72 -5.97 -0.26 1.45
N ALA A 73 -6.10 -1.54 1.07
CA ALA A 73 -5.79 -2.65 1.99
C ALA A 73 -4.34 -2.56 2.46
N GLN A 74 -3.40 -2.33 1.53
CA GLN A 74 -1.98 -2.17 1.81
C GLN A 74 -1.69 -0.91 2.64
N GLN A 75 -2.40 0.21 2.42
CA GLN A 75 -2.29 1.41 3.26
C GLN A 75 -2.60 1.10 4.73
N THR A 76 -3.57 0.21 4.99
CA THR A 76 -3.95 -0.20 6.34
C THR A 76 -2.83 -1.02 7.01
N VAL A 77 -2.16 -1.88 6.23
CA VAL A 77 -0.95 -2.61 6.67
C VAL A 77 0.17 -1.64 7.03
N VAL A 78 0.57 -0.76 6.12
CA VAL A 78 1.63 0.24 6.35
C VAL A 78 1.32 1.11 7.56
N SER A 79 0.08 1.59 7.63
CA SER A 79 -0.39 2.41 8.75
C SER A 79 -0.29 1.72 10.10
N THR A 80 -0.59 0.42 10.16
CA THR A 80 -0.50 -0.38 11.38
C THR A 80 0.96 -0.66 11.74
N LEU A 81 1.80 -1.01 10.77
CA LEU A 81 3.22 -1.28 11.00
C LEU A 81 3.98 -0.04 11.47
N LEU A 82 3.64 1.15 10.94
CA LEU A 82 4.21 2.41 11.41
C LEU A 82 3.80 2.73 12.85
N ASP A 83 2.57 2.42 13.26
CA ASP A 83 2.16 2.57 14.65
C ASP A 83 2.94 1.64 15.59
N ILE A 84 3.23 0.41 15.13
CA ILE A 84 4.03 -0.56 15.88
C ILE A 84 5.50 -0.09 15.97
N LEU A 85 6.07 0.40 14.86
CA LEU A 85 7.45 0.85 14.80
C LEU A 85 7.67 2.16 15.59
N GLY A 86 6.68 3.04 15.61
CA GLY A 86 6.70 4.30 16.37
C GLY A 86 7.42 5.46 15.68
N TYR A 87 8.02 5.25 14.51
CA TYR A 87 8.67 6.28 13.70
C TYR A 87 8.59 5.96 12.19
N LEU A 88 8.92 6.93 11.34
CA LEU A 88 9.06 6.73 9.90
C LEU A 88 10.50 6.29 9.59
N PRO A 89 10.72 5.09 9.01
CA PRO A 89 12.06 4.60 8.75
C PRO A 89 12.71 5.32 7.57
N ALA A 90 14.04 5.27 7.51
CA ALA A 90 14.78 5.73 6.34
C ALA A 90 14.48 4.81 5.15
N MET A 91 14.03 5.39 4.05
CA MET A 91 13.74 4.63 2.84
C MET A 91 15.01 4.53 1.97
N PRO A 92 15.29 3.37 1.35
CA PRO A 92 16.37 3.28 0.39
C PRO A 92 16.16 4.31 -0.72
N SER A 93 17.19 5.10 -0.99
CA SER A 93 17.24 5.97 -2.17
C SER A 93 17.15 5.06 -3.40
N LYS A 94 16.11 5.24 -4.22
CA LYS A 94 16.04 4.54 -5.52
C LYS A 94 17.36 4.81 -6.26
N PRO A 95 18.11 3.78 -6.73
CA PRO A 95 19.19 4.03 -7.66
C PRO A 95 18.58 4.69 -8.90
N HIS A 96 19.21 5.79 -9.32
CA HIS A 96 18.84 6.55 -10.52
C HIS A 96 18.90 5.70 -11.79
#